data_AF-A0A7Y1XX64-F1
#
_entry.id   AF-A0A7Y1XX64-F1
#
_cell.length_a   1.000
_cell.length_b   1.000
_cell.length_c   1.000
_cell.angle_alpha   90.00
_cell.angle_beta   90.00
_cell.angle_gamma   90.00
#
_symmetry.space_group_name_H-M   'P 1'
#
loop_
_entity.id
_entity.type
_entity.pdbx_description
1 polymer ?
#
loop_
_entity_poly.entity_id
_entity_poly.type
_entity_poly.pdbx_seq_one_letter_code
_entity_poly.pdbx_strand_id
1 'polypeptide(L)' 'MTSAPLKGIRVVELASVLAGPAVGMFLAELGAEVLKVENRNSGGDM' A
#
# COMPACT_ATOMS: atom_id res chain seq x y z
N MET A 1 -23.93 6.40 8.41
CA MET A 1 -22.67 6.56 7.63
C MET A 1 -21.81 5.34 7.92
N THR A 2 -21.59 4.47 6.94
CA THR A 2 -20.74 3.28 7.11
C THR A 2 -19.27 3.67 7.07
N SER A 3 -18.49 3.20 8.03
CA SER A 3 -17.03 3.35 8.01
C SER A 3 -16.45 2.64 6.79
N ALA A 4 -15.36 3.18 6.22
CA ALA A 4 -14.62 2.48 5.17
C ALA A 4 -14.21 1.08 5.66
N PRO A 5 -14.28 0.04 4.79
CA PRO A 5 -14.10 -1.36 5.20
C PRO A 5 -12.78 -1.65 5.91
N LEU A 6 -11.70 -0.95 5.55
CA LEU A 6 -10.36 -1.15 6.12
C LEU A 6 -9.91 -0.01 7.04
N LYS A 7 -10.84 0.83 7.52
CA LYS A 7 -10.50 1.93 8.42
C LYS A 7 -9.76 1.41 9.67
N GLY A 8 -8.60 2.00 9.95
CA GLY A 8 -7.78 1.67 11.12
C GLY A 8 -6.81 0.50 10.90
N ILE A 9 -6.83 -0.12 9.71
CA ILE A 9 -5.83 -1.10 9.31
C ILE A 9 -4.60 -0.39 8.74
N ARG A 10 -3.42 -0.85 9.15
CA ARG A 10 -2.11 -0.42 8.62
C ARG A 10 -1.51 -1.54 7.78
N VAL A 11 -1.05 -1.21 6.58
CA VAL A 11 -0.43 -2.17 5.65
C VAL A 11 0.99 -1.71 5.34
N VAL A 12 1.94 -2.62 5.45
CA VAL A 12 3.32 -2.42 4.98
C VAL A 12 3.42 -3.03 3.59
N GLU A 13 3.64 -2.19 2.58
CA GLU A 13 3.70 -2.59 1.17
C GLU A 13 5.17 -2.69 0.71
N LEU A 14 5.57 -3.87 0.27
CA LEU A 14 6.96 -4.24 -0.08
C LEU A 14 7.11 -4.73 -1.51
N ALA A 15 6.00 -4.94 -2.22
CA ALA A 15 6.01 -5.45 -3.58
C ALA A 15 6.35 -4.35 -4.57
N SER A 16 6.93 -4.72 -5.70
CA SER A 16 7.45 -3.81 -6.70
C SER A 16 6.74 -3.93 -8.05
N VAL A 17 7.10 -3.04 -8.96
CA VAL A 17 6.66 -3.00 -10.37
C VAL A 17 5.20 -2.56 -10.48
N LEU A 18 4.25 -3.48 -10.68
CA LEU A 18 2.86 -3.10 -11.00
C LEU A 18 1.84 -3.88 -10.20
N ALA A 19 1.90 -5.22 -10.26
CA ALA A 19 0.84 -6.06 -9.68
C ALA A 19 0.71 -5.87 -8.16
N GLY A 20 1.84 -5.81 -7.45
CA GLY A 20 1.85 -5.58 -6.01
C GLY A 20 1.43 -4.17 -5.60
N PRO A 21 2.07 -3.11 -6.13
CA PRO A 21 1.65 -1.72 -5.86
C PRO A 21 0.17 -1.44 -6.16
N ALA A 22 -0.40 -2.07 -7.21
CA ALA A 22 -1.82 -1.96 -7.52
C ALA A 22 -2.72 -2.53 -6.40
N VAL A 23 -2.31 -3.62 -5.75
CA VAL A 23 -3.03 -4.16 -4.58
C VAL A 23 -2.93 -3.19 -3.40
N GLY A 24 -1.75 -2.65 -3.11
CA GLY A 24 -1.57 -1.66 -2.05
C GLY A 24 -2.46 -0.42 -2.27
N MET A 25 -2.55 0.07 -3.50
CA MET A 25 -3.46 1.17 -3.86
C MET A 25 -4.92 0.81 -3.61
N PHE A 26 -5.36 -0.38 -4.02
CA PHE A 26 -6.73 -0.83 -3.80
C PHE A 26 -7.08 -0.93 -2.31
N LEU A 27 -6.15 -1.38 -1.47
CA LEU A 27 -6.34 -1.42 -0.02
C LEU A 27 -6.45 0.00 0.58
N ALA A 28 -5.68 0.96 0.07
CA ALA A 28 -5.79 2.36 0.48
C ALA A 28 -7.16 2.97 0.13
N GLU A 29 -7.69 2.66 -1.06
CA GLU A 29 -9.03 3.09 -1.49
C GLU A 29 -10.15 2.55 -0.57
N LEU A 30 -9.94 1.35 -0.01
CA LEU A 30 -10.85 0.75 0.98
C LEU A 30 -10.65 1.32 2.40
N GLY A 31 -9.74 2.28 2.59
CA GLY A 31 -9.55 3.03 3.83
C GLY A 31 -8.40 2.58 4.71
N ALA A 32 -7.50 1.72 4.22
CA ALA A 32 -6.28 1.35 4.94
C ALA A 32 -5.22 2.47 4.88
N GLU A 33 -4.38 2.56 5.91
CA GLU A 33 -3.14 3.34 5.88
C GLU A 33 -2.04 2.47 5.31
N VAL A 34 -1.61 2.74 4.07
CA VAL A 34 -0.62 1.93 3.35
C VAL A 34 0.71 2.66 3.32
N LEU A 35 1.73 2.05 3.94
CA LEU A 35 3.11 2.52 3.93
C LEU A 35 3.91 1.70 2.93
N LYS A 36 4.24 2.31 1.78
CA LYS A 36 5.17 1.74 0.81
C LYS A 36 6.61 1.88 1.33
N VAL A 37 7.32 0.76 1.43
CA VAL A 37 8.72 0.73 1.78
C VAL A 37 9.52 0.41 0.54
N GLU A 38 10.46 1.28 0.23
CA GLU A 38 11.28 1.21 -0.97
C GLU A 38 12.72 0.81 -0.65
N ASN A 39 13.41 0.21 -1.62
CA ASN A 39 14.81 -0.13 -1.47
C ASN A 39 15.68 1.13 -1.53
N ARG A 40 16.37 1.41 -0.41
CA ARG A 40 17.25 2.58 -0.26
C ARG A 40 18.42 2.60 -1.25
N ASN A 41 18.92 1.44 -1.68
CA ASN A 41 20.12 1.36 -2.52
C ASN A 41 19.81 1.62 -4.00
N SER A 42 18.61 1.25 -4.48
CA SER A 42 18.13 1.58 -5.82
C SER A 42 17.40 2.93 -5.88
N GLY A 43 16.99 3.47 -4.73
CA GLY A 43 16.24 4.74 -4.65
C GLY A 43 14.74 4.58 -4.94
N GLY A 44 14.21 3.36 -4.83
CA GLY A 44 12.85 3.03 -5.25
C GLY A 44 12.73 1.59 -5.74
N ASP A 45 11.64 1.31 -6.42
CA ASP A 45 11.47 0.12 -7.26
C ASP A 45 12.63 0.01 -8.29
N MET A 46 12.84 -1.22 -8.77
CA MET A 46 13.93 -1.60 -9.70
C MET A 46 13.86 -0.87 -11.04
#